data_AF-A0A924K422-F1
#
_entry.id   AF-A0A924K422-F1
#
_cell.length_a   1.000
_cell.length_b   1.000
_cell.length_c   1.000
_cell.angle_alpha   90.00
_cell.angle_beta   90.00
_cell.angle_gamma   90.00
#
_symmetry.space_group_name_H-M   'P 1'
#
loop_
_entity.id
_entity.type
_entity.pdbx_description
1 polymer ?
#
loop_
_entity_poly.entity_id
_entity_poly.type
_entity_poly.pdbx_seq_one_letter_code
_entity_poly.pdbx_strand_id
1 'polypeptide(L)'
;MPYMPPFIAPTRHTDPQAALDQVRAIYFQQIAHLRDAMQRFVAGEALPGHVRACYPFVRIHTDTGAQQDLLEKSGLSYGFVCSAGRYETTLTRPDLYGNYYLEQFRLLRLNHRVEIEVGTSSQPIPVHFSFAENDHIEGSLTPERRQLMRDLFDLPDLGAMDDGIANGALHARPGESHPLALFTAARVDYSLQRLRHYTGSAPDWTQNFVLFTNYQFYIDEFVRLGHEEMAKPDSDYIAFVEPGNVVTRRTGIAPEAGDSFGAVPPRLPQMPAYHLMRRDHGGITMVNIGVGPSNAKTITDHIAVLRPHAWMMLGHCAGLRSSQQLGDYVLAHAYVRED
;
A
#
# COMPACT_ATOMS: atom_id res chain seq x y z
N MET A 1 -18.64 6.44 -26.93
CA MET A 1 -18.49 5.42 -25.87
C MET A 1 -17.04 5.47 -25.41
N PRO A 2 -16.75 5.28 -24.11
CA PRO A 2 -15.37 5.25 -23.63
C PRO A 2 -14.61 4.08 -24.28
N TYR A 3 -13.33 4.29 -24.59
CA TYR A 3 -12.42 3.28 -25.09
C TYR A 3 -11.96 2.41 -23.92
N MET A 4 -12.63 1.27 -23.76
CA MET A 4 -12.45 0.33 -22.65
C MET A 4 -11.95 -1.03 -23.14
N PRO A 5 -11.20 -1.77 -22.32
CA PRO A 5 -10.86 -3.16 -22.62
C PRO A 5 -12.12 -4.06 -22.55
N PRO A 6 -12.03 -5.31 -23.05
CA PRO A 6 -13.13 -6.27 -22.92
C PRO A 6 -13.58 -6.43 -21.46
N PHE A 7 -14.88 -6.25 -21.22
CA PHE A 7 -15.45 -6.35 -19.88
C PHE A 7 -15.38 -7.79 -19.36
N ILE A 8 -14.85 -7.97 -18.16
CA ILE A 8 -14.81 -9.26 -17.47
C ILE A 8 -15.99 -9.32 -16.49
N ALA A 9 -16.95 -10.20 -16.80
CA ALA A 9 -18.12 -10.40 -15.96
C ALA A 9 -17.75 -10.97 -14.58
N PRO A 10 -18.52 -10.67 -13.53
CA PRO A 10 -18.26 -11.22 -12.21
C PRO A 10 -18.30 -12.75 -12.17
N THR A 11 -17.29 -13.36 -11.57
CA THR A 11 -17.18 -14.80 -11.34
C THR A 11 -17.16 -15.10 -9.85
N ARG A 12 -17.58 -16.31 -9.46
CA ARG A 12 -17.62 -16.76 -8.07
C ARG A 12 -16.60 -17.87 -7.84
N HIS A 13 -15.92 -17.78 -6.70
CA HIS A 13 -14.79 -18.64 -6.37
C HIS A 13 -14.94 -19.21 -4.96
N THR A 14 -14.80 -20.53 -4.85
CA THR A 14 -14.69 -21.24 -3.56
C THR A 14 -13.25 -21.43 -3.11
N ASP A 15 -12.32 -21.45 -4.08
CA ASP A 15 -10.87 -21.49 -3.86
C ASP A 15 -10.29 -20.06 -3.79
N PRO A 16 -9.62 -19.69 -2.68
CA PRO A 16 -8.93 -18.41 -2.53
C PRO A 16 -7.90 -18.13 -3.63
N GLN A 17 -7.18 -19.15 -4.12
CA GLN A 17 -6.16 -18.95 -5.14
C GLN A 17 -6.80 -18.57 -6.48
N ALA A 18 -7.85 -19.29 -6.90
CA ALA A 18 -8.63 -18.94 -8.08
C ALA A 18 -9.22 -17.52 -8.02
N ALA A 19 -9.66 -17.06 -6.84
CA ALA A 19 -10.12 -15.68 -6.66
C ALA A 19 -9.00 -14.65 -6.87
N LEU A 20 -7.80 -14.89 -6.31
CA LEU A 20 -6.64 -14.02 -6.49
C LEU A 20 -6.18 -13.97 -7.95
N ASP A 21 -6.16 -15.11 -8.64
CA ASP A 21 -5.76 -15.18 -10.04
C ASP A 21 -6.73 -14.40 -10.93
N GLN A 22 -8.02 -14.41 -10.62
CA GLN A 22 -9.02 -13.58 -11.30
C GLN A 22 -8.79 -12.08 -11.03
N VAL A 23 -8.48 -11.69 -9.78
CA VAL A 23 -8.12 -10.29 -9.45
C VAL A 23 -6.92 -9.84 -10.27
N ARG A 24 -5.87 -10.68 -10.35
CA ARG A 24 -4.67 -10.42 -11.15
C ARG A 24 -5.00 -10.27 -12.64
N ALA A 25 -5.78 -11.19 -13.19
CA ALA A 25 -6.17 -11.16 -14.60
C ALA A 25 -6.88 -9.86 -14.97
N ILE A 26 -7.87 -9.45 -14.16
CA ILE A 26 -8.59 -8.19 -14.36
C ILE A 26 -7.62 -7.01 -14.22
N TYR A 27 -6.87 -6.92 -13.12
CA TYR A 27 -5.97 -5.78 -12.89
C TYR A 27 -4.94 -5.60 -14.01
N PHE A 28 -4.23 -6.66 -14.38
CA PHE A 28 -3.19 -6.57 -15.41
C PHE A 28 -3.75 -6.25 -16.80
N GLN A 29 -4.94 -6.74 -17.15
CA GLN A 29 -5.61 -6.34 -18.39
C GLN A 29 -5.89 -4.83 -18.43
N GLN A 30 -6.40 -4.29 -17.32
CA GLN A 30 -6.80 -2.89 -17.19
C GLN A 30 -5.57 -1.96 -17.22
N ILE A 31 -4.50 -2.34 -16.52
CA ILE A 31 -3.23 -1.61 -16.55
C ILE A 31 -2.55 -1.68 -17.91
N ALA A 32 -2.55 -2.86 -18.57
CA ALA A 32 -1.98 -3.01 -19.91
C ALA A 32 -2.70 -2.12 -20.94
N HIS A 33 -4.03 -2.05 -20.87
CA HIS A 33 -4.84 -1.16 -21.72
C HIS A 33 -4.48 0.32 -21.51
N LEU A 34 -4.33 0.77 -20.26
CA LEU A 34 -3.93 2.15 -19.97
C LEU A 34 -2.52 2.46 -20.48
N ARG A 35 -1.58 1.53 -20.28
CA ARG A 35 -0.18 1.69 -20.74
C ARG A 35 -0.10 1.75 -22.27
N ASP A 36 -0.78 0.84 -22.98
CA ASP A 36 -0.83 0.84 -24.45
C ASP A 36 -1.45 2.14 -24.98
N ALA A 37 -2.60 2.54 -24.44
CA ALA A 37 -3.27 3.77 -24.85
C ALA A 37 -2.39 5.01 -24.61
N MET A 38 -1.65 5.06 -23.49
CA MET A 38 -0.72 6.15 -23.21
C MET A 38 0.49 6.14 -24.15
N GLN A 39 1.07 4.97 -24.45
CA GLN A 39 2.18 4.87 -25.40
C GLN A 39 1.77 5.39 -26.79
N ARG A 40 0.58 5.02 -27.26
CA ARG A 40 -0.01 5.52 -28.51
C ARG A 40 -0.27 7.02 -28.48
N PHE A 41 -0.77 7.53 -27.35
CA PHE A 41 -0.97 8.97 -27.12
C PHE A 41 0.36 9.76 -27.17
N VAL A 42 1.42 9.22 -26.58
CA VAL A 42 2.78 9.81 -26.60
C VAL A 42 3.39 9.72 -28.00
N ALA A 43 3.13 8.64 -28.75
CA ALA A 43 3.53 8.51 -30.15
C ALA A 43 2.79 9.50 -31.08
N GLY A 44 1.68 10.10 -30.62
CA GLY A 44 0.91 11.09 -31.38
C GLY A 44 -0.24 10.52 -32.19
N GLU A 45 -0.63 9.29 -31.90
CA GLU A 45 -1.83 8.70 -32.47
C GLU A 45 -3.09 9.35 -31.91
N ALA A 46 -4.10 9.51 -32.77
CA ALA A 46 -5.43 9.90 -32.34
C ALA A 46 -6.13 8.69 -31.69
N LEU A 47 -6.43 8.79 -30.41
CA LEU A 47 -7.16 7.76 -29.68
C LEU A 47 -8.66 7.78 -30.09
N PRO A 48 -9.33 6.62 -30.10
CA PRO A 48 -10.72 6.50 -30.56
C PRO A 48 -11.75 7.18 -29.65
N GLY A 49 -11.35 7.64 -28.45
CA GLY A 49 -12.20 8.35 -27.51
C GLY A 49 -11.57 8.41 -26.11
N HIS A 50 -12.39 8.78 -25.12
CA HIS A 50 -11.97 8.81 -23.71
C HIS A 50 -11.57 7.41 -23.23
N VAL A 51 -10.31 7.22 -22.88
CA VAL A 51 -9.73 5.96 -22.40
C VAL A 51 -10.15 5.75 -20.96
N ARG A 52 -10.71 4.57 -20.69
CA ARG A 52 -11.10 4.19 -19.32
C ARG A 52 -10.71 2.75 -19.06
N ALA A 53 -10.21 2.52 -17.85
CA ALA A 53 -9.98 1.21 -17.27
C ALA A 53 -10.45 1.26 -15.82
N CYS A 54 -10.93 0.14 -15.28
CA CYS A 54 -11.52 0.10 -13.94
C CYS A 54 -10.82 -0.92 -13.04
N TYR A 55 -10.79 -0.65 -11.73
CA TYR A 55 -10.23 -1.58 -10.76
C TYR A 55 -11.03 -2.89 -10.70
N PRO A 56 -10.41 -4.03 -10.36
CA PRO A 56 -11.17 -5.18 -9.88
C PRO A 56 -11.89 -4.87 -8.57
N PHE A 57 -13.04 -5.47 -8.34
CA PHE A 57 -13.68 -5.54 -7.03
C PHE A 57 -13.69 -6.98 -6.52
N VAL A 58 -13.75 -7.10 -5.20
CA VAL A 58 -14.08 -8.35 -4.51
C VAL A 58 -15.29 -8.11 -3.63
N ARG A 59 -16.19 -9.09 -3.60
CA ARG A 59 -17.43 -9.04 -2.83
C ARG A 59 -17.70 -10.38 -2.17
N ILE A 60 -18.26 -10.31 -0.96
CA ILE A 60 -18.86 -11.44 -0.28
C ILE A 60 -20.30 -11.11 0.10
N HIS A 61 -21.14 -12.13 0.14
CA HIS A 61 -22.49 -12.04 0.67
C HIS A 61 -22.63 -13.08 1.76
N THR A 62 -23.02 -12.64 2.96
CA THR A 62 -23.25 -13.55 4.09
C THR A 62 -24.63 -13.31 4.67
N ASP A 63 -25.39 -14.39 4.84
CA ASP A 63 -26.71 -14.38 5.47
C ASP A 63 -26.64 -14.39 7.00
N THR A 64 -25.45 -14.67 7.54
CA THR A 64 -25.19 -14.75 8.98
C THR A 64 -24.04 -13.82 9.36
N GLY A 65 -24.07 -13.26 10.58
CA GLY A 65 -22.88 -12.66 11.17
C GLY A 65 -21.80 -13.71 11.44
N ALA A 66 -20.57 -13.26 11.74
CA ALA A 66 -19.50 -14.18 12.10
C ALA A 66 -19.89 -15.08 13.27
N GLN A 67 -19.57 -16.38 13.16
CA GLN A 67 -19.81 -17.32 14.25
C GLN A 67 -18.81 -17.06 15.38
N GLN A 68 -19.29 -16.51 16.48
CA GLN A 68 -18.46 -16.04 17.60
C GLN A 68 -17.56 -17.16 18.16
N ASP A 69 -18.06 -18.40 18.22
CA ASP A 69 -17.30 -19.59 18.62
C ASP A 69 -16.09 -19.89 17.71
N LEU A 70 -16.20 -19.62 16.40
CA LEU A 70 -15.09 -19.81 15.46
C LEU A 70 -14.06 -18.69 15.59
N LEU A 71 -14.51 -17.45 15.83
CA LEU A 71 -13.63 -16.31 16.06
C LEU A 71 -12.80 -16.50 17.32
N GLU A 72 -13.45 -16.86 18.43
CA GLU A 72 -12.78 -17.10 19.72
C GLU A 72 -11.76 -18.24 19.62
N LYS A 73 -12.07 -19.30 18.88
CA LYS A 73 -11.13 -20.41 18.63
C LYS A 73 -9.95 -20.02 17.73
N SER A 74 -10.17 -19.10 16.78
CA SER A 74 -9.10 -18.63 15.89
C SER A 74 -8.08 -17.76 16.61
N GLY A 75 -8.50 -17.02 17.66
CA GLY A 75 -7.68 -16.02 18.33
C GLY A 75 -7.30 -14.83 17.45
N LEU A 76 -7.85 -14.74 16.23
CA LEU A 76 -7.57 -13.66 15.28
C LEU A 76 -8.55 -12.50 15.49
N SER A 77 -8.02 -11.27 15.49
CA SER A 77 -8.81 -10.05 15.56
C SER A 77 -9.31 -9.55 14.18
N TYR A 78 -9.06 -10.30 13.11
CA TYR A 78 -9.35 -9.93 11.72
C TYR A 78 -9.76 -11.13 10.86
N GLY A 79 -10.12 -10.89 9.59
CA GLY A 79 -10.49 -11.94 8.64
C GLY A 79 -11.96 -12.36 8.69
N PHE A 80 -12.84 -11.49 9.18
CA PHE A 80 -14.28 -11.75 9.27
C PHE A 80 -15.11 -10.46 9.12
N VAL A 81 -16.41 -10.63 8.92
CA VAL A 81 -17.40 -9.55 8.93
C VAL A 81 -18.42 -9.78 10.06
N CYS A 82 -18.83 -8.71 10.74
CA CYS A 82 -19.59 -8.84 11.99
C CYS A 82 -21.06 -9.23 11.81
N SER A 83 -21.70 -8.82 10.72
CA SER A 83 -23.14 -8.98 10.51
C SER A 83 -23.47 -9.59 9.15
N ALA A 84 -24.71 -10.08 9.01
CA ALA A 84 -25.26 -10.43 7.71
C ALA A 84 -25.27 -9.21 6.79
N GLY A 85 -24.98 -9.41 5.51
CA GLY A 85 -24.96 -8.34 4.52
C GLY A 85 -24.07 -8.63 3.33
N ARG A 86 -24.04 -7.64 2.42
CA ARG A 86 -23.16 -7.62 1.25
C ARG A 86 -21.97 -6.71 1.56
N TYR A 87 -20.76 -7.25 1.42
CA TYR A 87 -19.52 -6.52 1.67
C TYR A 87 -18.69 -6.48 0.40
N GLU A 88 -18.19 -5.30 0.04
CA GLU A 88 -17.46 -5.08 -1.21
C GLU A 88 -16.26 -4.14 -0.99
N THR A 89 -15.19 -4.35 -1.76
CA THR A 89 -14.11 -3.38 -1.90
C THR A 89 -13.43 -3.50 -3.26
N THR A 90 -12.83 -2.41 -3.73
CA THR A 90 -11.96 -2.41 -4.91
C THR A 90 -10.52 -2.74 -4.52
N LEU A 91 -9.80 -3.43 -5.41
CA LEU A 91 -8.43 -3.90 -5.18
C LEU A 91 -7.46 -3.28 -6.20
N THR A 92 -6.21 -3.11 -5.81
CA THR A 92 -5.11 -2.63 -6.68
C THR A 92 -3.82 -3.36 -6.34
N ARG A 93 -2.82 -3.26 -7.20
CA ARG A 93 -1.47 -3.81 -7.02
C ARG A 93 -1.46 -5.25 -6.45
N PRO A 94 -2.12 -6.24 -7.09
CA PRO A 94 -2.09 -7.64 -6.65
C PRO A 94 -0.71 -8.30 -6.80
N ASP A 95 0.25 -7.63 -7.46
CA ASP A 95 1.68 -7.89 -7.41
C ASP A 95 2.27 -7.62 -6.01
N LEU A 96 1.90 -6.50 -5.38
CA LEU A 96 2.36 -6.11 -4.04
C LEU A 96 1.55 -6.81 -2.93
N TYR A 97 0.22 -6.83 -3.05
CA TYR A 97 -0.69 -7.33 -2.02
C TYR A 97 -1.06 -8.82 -2.17
N GLY A 98 -0.42 -9.55 -3.08
CA GLY A 98 -0.82 -10.93 -3.43
C GLY A 98 -0.94 -11.86 -2.22
N ASN A 99 0.08 -11.86 -1.34
CA ASN A 99 0.07 -12.67 -0.12
C ASN A 99 -1.02 -12.21 0.88
N TYR A 100 -1.19 -10.90 1.04
CA TYR A 100 -2.22 -10.32 1.90
C TYR A 100 -3.62 -10.69 1.41
N TYR A 101 -3.91 -10.53 0.12
CA TYR A 101 -5.21 -10.88 -0.47
C TYR A 101 -5.51 -12.37 -0.34
N LEU A 102 -4.53 -13.23 -0.63
CA LEU A 102 -4.70 -14.68 -0.49
C LEU A 102 -5.07 -15.07 0.94
N GLU A 103 -4.37 -14.51 1.94
CA GLU A 103 -4.65 -14.79 3.35
C GLU A 103 -6.03 -14.27 3.77
N GLN A 104 -6.41 -13.06 3.37
CA GLN A 104 -7.75 -12.54 3.67
C GLN A 104 -8.85 -13.39 3.01
N PHE A 105 -8.68 -13.81 1.76
CA PHE A 105 -9.64 -14.69 1.08
C PHE A 105 -9.75 -16.05 1.77
N ARG A 106 -8.63 -16.62 2.23
CA ARG A 106 -8.61 -17.86 3.02
C ARG A 106 -9.40 -17.71 4.32
N LEU A 107 -9.17 -16.63 5.06
CA LEU A 107 -9.85 -16.37 6.33
C LEU A 107 -11.36 -16.14 6.13
N LEU A 108 -11.75 -15.37 5.12
CA LEU A 108 -13.17 -15.15 4.81
C LEU A 108 -13.88 -16.47 4.45
N ARG A 109 -13.25 -17.34 3.65
CA ARG A 109 -13.77 -18.68 3.34
C ARG A 109 -13.88 -19.56 4.58
N LEU A 110 -12.86 -19.55 5.42
CA LEU A 110 -12.83 -20.36 6.64
C LEU A 110 -13.93 -19.95 7.63
N ASN A 111 -14.11 -18.63 7.82
CA ASN A 111 -14.98 -18.08 8.85
C ASN A 111 -16.45 -17.99 8.43
N HIS A 112 -16.73 -17.74 7.14
CA HIS A 112 -18.10 -17.53 6.65
C HIS A 112 -18.61 -18.65 5.75
N ARG A 113 -17.72 -19.44 5.14
CA ARG A 113 -18.06 -20.51 4.18
C ARG A 113 -18.85 -20.03 2.95
N VAL A 114 -18.78 -18.74 2.62
CA VAL A 114 -19.43 -18.10 1.46
C VAL A 114 -18.51 -18.03 0.24
N GLU A 115 -19.06 -17.97 -0.97
CA GLU A 115 -18.27 -17.78 -2.18
C GLU A 115 -17.70 -16.35 -2.26
N ILE A 116 -16.54 -16.20 -2.87
CA ILE A 116 -15.92 -14.90 -3.15
C ILE A 116 -16.28 -14.52 -4.58
N GLU A 117 -16.98 -13.39 -4.75
CA GLU A 117 -17.30 -12.82 -6.06
C GLU A 117 -16.21 -11.83 -6.47
N VAL A 118 -15.67 -11.97 -7.67
CA VAL A 118 -14.63 -11.08 -8.24
C VAL A 118 -15.08 -10.61 -9.61
N GLY A 119 -14.96 -9.32 -9.90
CA GLY A 119 -15.33 -8.75 -11.20
C GLY A 119 -14.72 -7.40 -11.49
N THR A 120 -14.96 -6.84 -12.68
CA THR A 120 -14.54 -5.48 -13.02
C THR A 120 -15.50 -4.47 -12.37
N SER A 121 -14.95 -3.52 -11.60
CA SER A 121 -15.73 -2.49 -10.92
C SER A 121 -16.14 -1.35 -11.87
N SER A 122 -16.92 -0.41 -11.36
CA SER A 122 -17.18 0.88 -12.03
C SER A 122 -16.20 1.98 -11.65
N GLN A 123 -15.25 1.72 -10.72
CA GLN A 123 -14.30 2.72 -10.25
C GLN A 123 -13.12 2.81 -11.23
N PRO A 124 -12.91 3.96 -11.89
CA PRO A 124 -11.83 4.10 -12.87
C PRO A 124 -10.46 4.11 -12.19
N ILE A 125 -9.44 3.62 -12.89
CA ILE A 125 -8.03 3.71 -12.52
C ILE A 125 -7.46 4.99 -13.15
N PRO A 126 -7.05 5.99 -12.34
CA PRO A 126 -6.33 7.13 -12.86
C PRO A 126 -5.06 6.74 -13.61
N VAL A 127 -4.85 7.33 -14.78
CA VAL A 127 -3.72 6.95 -15.67
C VAL A 127 -2.35 7.07 -14.98
N HIS A 128 -2.22 8.02 -14.05
CA HIS A 128 -1.00 8.28 -13.27
C HIS A 128 -0.58 7.09 -12.40
N PHE A 129 -1.52 6.23 -12.01
CA PHE A 129 -1.25 5.02 -11.23
C PHE A 129 -0.90 3.82 -12.11
N SER A 130 -1.03 3.92 -13.43
CA SER A 130 -0.70 2.82 -14.34
C SER A 130 0.80 2.67 -14.60
N PHE A 131 1.61 3.70 -14.37
CA PHE A 131 3.02 3.72 -14.73
C PHE A 131 3.88 2.87 -13.79
N ALA A 132 4.89 2.20 -14.36
CA ALA A 132 5.94 1.57 -13.58
C ALA A 132 6.86 2.65 -12.98
N GLU A 133 7.60 2.31 -11.93
CA GLU A 133 8.33 3.29 -11.10
C GLU A 133 9.34 4.16 -11.89
N ASN A 134 9.82 3.68 -13.03
CA ASN A 134 10.85 4.33 -13.83
C ASN A 134 10.31 5.06 -15.08
N ASP A 135 9.01 4.97 -15.37
CA ASP A 135 8.41 5.53 -16.59
C ASP A 135 8.02 7.01 -16.37
N HIS A 136 8.98 7.93 -16.56
CA HIS A 136 8.75 9.38 -16.49
C HIS A 136 8.20 9.94 -17.81
N ILE A 137 7.03 9.45 -18.23
CA ILE A 137 6.45 9.74 -19.55
C ILE A 137 5.91 11.19 -19.62
N GLU A 138 5.49 11.78 -18.51
CA GLU A 138 4.90 13.13 -18.51
C GLU A 138 5.90 14.26 -18.83
N GLY A 139 7.19 14.04 -18.54
CA GLY A 139 8.23 15.03 -18.75
C GLY A 139 8.52 15.34 -20.22
N SER A 140 8.19 14.42 -21.13
CA SER A 140 8.42 14.56 -22.58
C SER A 140 7.22 15.14 -23.35
N LEU A 141 6.08 15.36 -22.68
CA LEU A 141 4.87 15.87 -23.32
C LEU A 141 4.88 17.39 -23.49
N THR A 142 4.43 17.86 -24.66
CA THR A 142 4.17 19.29 -24.89
C THR A 142 2.98 19.77 -24.05
N PRO A 143 2.90 21.08 -23.73
CA PRO A 143 1.79 21.63 -22.93
C PRO A 143 0.40 21.31 -23.51
N GLU A 144 0.25 21.35 -24.83
CA GLU A 144 -1.00 21.05 -25.53
C GLU A 144 -1.42 19.60 -25.32
N ARG A 145 -0.47 18.66 -25.38
CA ARG A 145 -0.75 17.25 -25.12
C ARG A 145 -1.07 16.98 -23.65
N ARG A 146 -0.45 17.69 -22.70
CA ARG A 146 -0.84 17.57 -21.28
C ARG A 146 -2.27 18.02 -21.03
N GLN A 147 -2.77 19.00 -21.78
CA GLN A 147 -4.16 19.41 -21.71
C GLN A 147 -5.09 18.32 -22.27
N LEU A 148 -4.78 17.80 -23.47
CA LEU A 148 -5.52 16.68 -24.07
C LEU A 148 -5.53 15.42 -23.18
N MET A 149 -4.46 15.17 -22.43
CA MET A 149 -4.40 14.05 -21.49
C MET A 149 -5.50 14.12 -20.43
N ARG A 150 -5.81 15.33 -19.92
CA ARG A 150 -6.88 15.52 -18.92
C ARG A 150 -8.27 15.28 -19.48
N ASP A 151 -8.46 15.48 -20.79
CA ASP A 151 -9.74 15.29 -21.47
C ASP A 151 -9.93 13.83 -21.92
N LEU A 152 -8.84 13.10 -22.15
CA LEU A 152 -8.84 11.75 -22.71
C LEU A 152 -8.70 10.64 -21.66
N PHE A 153 -8.17 10.93 -20.47
CA PHE A 153 -7.91 9.93 -19.43
C PHE A 153 -8.54 10.31 -18.10
N ASP A 154 -8.91 9.28 -17.32
CA ASP A 154 -9.34 9.47 -15.94
C ASP A 154 -8.17 9.96 -15.06
N LEU A 155 -8.45 10.97 -14.22
CA LEU A 155 -7.50 11.60 -13.30
C LEU A 155 -7.83 11.25 -11.84
N PRO A 156 -6.87 11.40 -10.90
CA PRO A 156 -7.14 11.24 -9.48
C PRO A 156 -8.23 12.21 -8.99
N ASP A 157 -9.29 11.66 -8.40
CA ASP A 157 -10.34 12.44 -7.73
C ASP A 157 -10.10 12.43 -6.22
N LEU A 158 -9.68 13.57 -5.67
CA LEU A 158 -9.42 13.74 -4.24
C LEU A 158 -10.68 13.57 -3.38
N GLY A 159 -11.86 13.86 -3.92
CA GLY A 159 -13.12 13.69 -3.21
C GLY A 159 -13.49 12.21 -2.98
N ALA A 160 -13.06 11.33 -3.88
CA ALA A 160 -13.30 9.89 -3.79
C ALA A 160 -12.21 9.13 -3.02
N MET A 161 -11.08 9.76 -2.72
CA MET A 161 -9.91 9.18 -2.04
C MET A 161 -9.88 9.56 -0.56
N ASP A 162 -10.98 9.32 0.15
CA ASP A 162 -11.14 9.70 1.57
C ASP A 162 -10.74 8.60 2.58
N ASP A 163 -10.71 8.97 3.87
CA ASP A 163 -10.49 8.10 5.03
C ASP A 163 -11.80 7.68 5.72
N GLY A 164 -12.95 7.88 5.08
CA GLY A 164 -14.27 7.69 5.69
C GLY A 164 -14.49 6.29 6.23
N ILE A 165 -13.97 5.26 5.56
CA ILE A 165 -14.03 3.88 6.05
C ILE A 165 -13.12 3.69 7.26
N ALA A 166 -11.84 4.04 7.15
CA ALA A 166 -10.86 3.87 8.22
C ALA A 166 -11.20 4.67 9.50
N ASN A 167 -11.81 5.84 9.33
CA ASN A 167 -12.29 6.70 10.42
C ASN A 167 -13.62 6.23 11.02
N GLY A 168 -14.28 5.22 10.44
CA GLY A 168 -15.61 4.76 10.87
C GLY A 168 -16.73 5.76 10.59
N ALA A 169 -16.52 6.72 9.69
CA ALA A 169 -17.51 7.73 9.31
C ALA A 169 -18.47 7.26 8.21
N LEU A 170 -18.08 6.24 7.43
CA LEU A 170 -18.90 5.71 6.33
C LEU A 170 -20.07 4.88 6.86
N HIS A 171 -21.29 5.32 6.55
CA HIS A 171 -22.51 4.58 6.80
C HIS A 171 -23.13 4.17 5.47
N ALA A 172 -23.14 2.87 5.17
CA ALA A 172 -23.74 2.35 3.95
C ALA A 172 -25.26 2.62 3.95
N ARG A 173 -25.80 3.06 2.82
CA ARG A 173 -27.25 3.27 2.68
C ARG A 173 -27.97 1.91 2.55
N PRO A 174 -29.27 1.85 2.84
CA PRO A 174 -30.04 0.63 2.62
C PRO A 174 -29.90 0.12 1.18
N GLY A 175 -29.44 -1.12 1.01
CA GLY A 175 -29.23 -1.76 -0.30
C GLY A 175 -27.84 -1.55 -0.91
N GLU A 176 -26.99 -0.70 -0.34
CA GLU A 176 -25.59 -0.57 -0.72
C GLU A 176 -24.72 -1.63 -0.03
N SER A 177 -23.52 -1.87 -0.58
CA SER A 177 -22.57 -2.79 0.05
C SER A 177 -21.86 -2.08 1.20
N HIS A 178 -21.63 -2.82 2.28
CA HIS A 178 -20.73 -2.41 3.34
C HIS A 178 -19.26 -2.54 2.89
N PRO A 179 -18.34 -1.76 3.47
CA PRO A 179 -16.92 -1.87 3.13
C PRO A 179 -16.33 -3.20 3.60
N LEU A 180 -15.65 -3.91 2.71
CA LEU A 180 -14.93 -5.17 3.03
C LEU A 180 -13.48 -4.93 3.48
N ALA A 181 -12.90 -3.77 3.16
CA ALA A 181 -11.55 -3.38 3.56
C ALA A 181 -11.54 -1.93 4.04
N LEU A 182 -10.49 -1.54 4.76
CA LEU A 182 -10.34 -0.19 5.32
C LEU A 182 -10.07 0.89 4.26
N PHE A 183 -9.54 0.50 3.09
CA PHE A 183 -9.14 1.42 2.03
C PHE A 183 -9.63 0.89 0.68
N THR A 184 -10.11 1.79 -0.17
CA THR A 184 -10.44 1.50 -1.57
C THR A 184 -9.17 1.49 -2.42
N ALA A 185 -9.22 0.84 -3.59
CA ALA A 185 -8.09 0.76 -4.51
C ALA A 185 -7.47 2.14 -4.85
N ALA A 186 -8.31 3.10 -5.20
CA ALA A 186 -7.88 4.46 -5.55
C ALA A 186 -7.13 5.16 -4.39
N ARG A 187 -7.58 4.94 -3.15
CA ARG A 187 -6.93 5.49 -1.96
C ARG A 187 -5.59 4.80 -1.67
N VAL A 188 -5.51 3.50 -1.89
CA VAL A 188 -4.27 2.74 -1.79
C VAL A 188 -3.24 3.29 -2.77
N ASP A 189 -3.57 3.40 -4.06
CA ASP A 189 -2.64 3.90 -5.08
C ASP A 189 -2.16 5.32 -4.83
N TYR A 190 -3.06 6.22 -4.38
CA TYR A 190 -2.68 7.56 -3.94
C TYR A 190 -1.62 7.51 -2.82
N SER A 191 -1.86 6.66 -1.82
CA SER A 191 -0.98 6.55 -0.66
C SER A 191 0.37 5.92 -1.03
N LEU A 192 0.40 4.95 -1.93
CA LEU A 192 1.64 4.35 -2.43
C LEU A 192 2.50 5.39 -3.17
N GLN A 193 1.90 6.24 -4.01
CA GLN A 193 2.63 7.33 -4.66
C GLN A 193 3.17 8.35 -3.66
N ARG A 194 2.35 8.75 -2.67
CA ARG A 194 2.78 9.69 -1.63
C ARG A 194 3.87 9.11 -0.75
N LEU A 195 3.76 7.84 -0.38
CA LEU A 195 4.77 7.15 0.41
C LEU A 195 6.12 7.20 -0.30
N ARG A 196 6.16 6.86 -1.58
CA ARG A 196 7.38 6.97 -2.41
C ARG A 196 7.97 8.38 -2.40
N HIS A 197 7.12 9.39 -2.58
CA HIS A 197 7.57 10.79 -2.59
C HIS A 197 8.18 11.22 -1.25
N TYR A 198 7.53 10.88 -0.13
CA TYR A 198 7.98 11.31 1.19
C TYR A 198 9.16 10.50 1.74
N THR A 199 9.23 9.21 1.39
CA THR A 199 10.25 8.29 1.92
C THR A 199 11.46 8.12 1.01
N GLY A 200 11.31 8.43 -0.28
CA GLY A 200 12.33 8.20 -1.29
C GLY A 200 12.57 6.72 -1.59
N SER A 201 11.73 5.81 -1.13
CA SER A 201 11.82 4.38 -1.39
C SER A 201 10.54 3.81 -2.00
N ALA A 202 10.67 2.71 -2.73
CA ALA A 202 9.53 1.98 -3.27
C ALA A 202 8.74 1.32 -2.12
N PRO A 203 7.40 1.29 -2.21
CA PRO A 203 6.57 0.68 -1.18
C PRO A 203 6.86 -0.82 -1.00
N ASP A 204 7.28 -1.50 -2.07
CA ASP A 204 7.66 -2.92 -2.13
C ASP A 204 8.73 -3.30 -1.10
N TRP A 205 9.59 -2.36 -0.70
CA TRP A 205 10.63 -2.59 0.31
C TRP A 205 10.12 -2.54 1.75
N THR A 206 8.91 -2.02 1.97
CA THR A 206 8.38 -1.84 3.32
C THR A 206 8.11 -3.19 4.00
N GLN A 207 8.67 -3.33 5.20
CA GLN A 207 8.49 -4.47 6.09
C GLN A 207 7.32 -4.26 7.07
N ASN A 208 6.81 -5.37 7.63
CA ASN A 208 5.62 -5.39 8.49
C ASN A 208 5.82 -4.73 9.86
N PHE A 209 7.06 -4.58 10.33
CA PHE A 209 7.39 -3.92 11.60
C PHE A 209 8.04 -2.57 11.33
N VAL A 210 7.35 -1.49 11.73
CA VAL A 210 7.77 -0.12 11.41
C VAL A 210 8.25 0.61 12.67
N LEU A 211 9.39 1.28 12.58
CA LEU A 211 9.91 2.18 13.61
C LEU A 211 9.86 3.61 13.09
N PHE A 212 9.29 4.51 13.88
CA PHE A 212 9.35 5.95 13.63
C PHE A 212 10.37 6.59 14.54
N THR A 213 11.14 7.53 14.02
CA THR A 213 12.05 8.38 14.82
C THR A 213 11.90 9.84 14.45
N ASN A 214 12.13 10.71 15.44
CA ASN A 214 12.22 12.16 15.25
C ASN A 214 13.66 12.67 15.29
N TYR A 215 14.65 11.77 15.36
CA TYR A 215 16.04 12.13 15.60
C TYR A 215 17.01 11.34 14.73
N GLN A 216 17.90 12.08 14.04
CA GLN A 216 18.82 11.54 13.04
C GLN A 216 19.81 10.52 13.63
N PHE A 217 20.22 10.69 14.90
CA PHE A 217 21.12 9.75 15.56
C PHE A 217 20.65 8.29 15.50
N TYR A 218 19.34 8.05 15.63
CA TYR A 218 18.80 6.69 15.53
C TYR A 218 18.90 6.12 14.10
N ILE A 219 18.83 6.98 13.08
CA ILE A 219 19.01 6.56 11.69
C ILE A 219 20.46 6.17 11.45
N ASP A 220 21.41 6.98 11.90
CA ASP A 220 22.83 6.70 11.71
C ASP A 220 23.22 5.35 12.35
N GLU A 221 22.68 5.07 13.54
CA GLU A 221 22.87 3.80 14.22
C GLU A 221 22.14 2.63 13.53
N PHE A 222 20.93 2.85 13.02
CA PHE A 222 20.20 1.83 12.25
C PHE A 222 20.91 1.47 10.94
N VAL A 223 21.47 2.46 10.24
CA VAL A 223 22.29 2.25 9.04
C VAL A 223 23.54 1.46 9.36
N ARG A 224 24.25 1.82 10.44
CA ARG A 224 25.43 1.07 10.92
C ARG A 224 25.08 -0.40 11.18
N LEU A 225 24.03 -0.65 11.95
CA LEU A 225 23.55 -2.01 12.25
C LEU A 225 23.09 -2.75 10.99
N GLY A 226 22.40 -2.07 10.08
CA GLY A 226 21.94 -2.64 8.80
C GLY A 226 23.11 -3.15 7.95
N HIS A 227 24.17 -2.36 7.79
CA HIS A 227 25.37 -2.81 7.08
C HIS A 227 26.11 -3.94 7.80
N GLU A 228 26.17 -3.91 9.14
CA GLU A 228 26.76 -5.01 9.92
C GLU A 228 26.00 -6.32 9.73
N GLU A 229 24.67 -6.29 9.64
CA GLU A 229 23.86 -7.47 9.32
C GLU A 229 24.12 -7.97 7.90
N MET A 230 24.34 -7.09 6.92
CA MET A 230 24.67 -7.50 5.54
C MET A 230 26.05 -8.19 5.44
N ALA A 231 26.96 -7.91 6.37
CA ALA A 231 28.26 -8.58 6.44
C ALA A 231 28.19 -10.00 7.05
N LYS A 232 27.11 -10.35 7.76
CA LYS A 232 26.94 -11.64 8.45
C LYS A 232 26.29 -12.69 7.52
N PRO A 233 26.99 -13.76 7.10
CA PRO A 233 26.43 -14.76 6.18
C PRO A 233 25.25 -15.56 6.76
N ASP A 234 25.13 -15.60 8.08
CA ASP A 234 24.11 -16.33 8.86
C ASP A 234 22.92 -15.46 9.30
N SER A 235 22.93 -14.15 9.01
CA SER A 235 21.83 -13.26 9.35
C SER A 235 20.54 -13.61 8.60
N ASP A 236 19.38 -13.57 9.27
CA ASP A 236 18.07 -13.78 8.64
C ASP A 236 17.70 -12.65 7.64
N TYR A 237 18.38 -11.50 7.74
CA TYR A 237 18.14 -10.36 6.87
C TYR A 237 18.82 -10.55 5.51
N ILE A 238 18.08 -10.32 4.43
CA ILE A 238 18.56 -10.61 3.06
C ILE A 238 19.10 -9.38 2.33
N ALA A 239 18.64 -8.20 2.72
CA ALA A 239 18.99 -6.94 2.08
C ALA A 239 18.78 -5.77 3.04
N PHE A 240 19.54 -4.71 2.85
CA PHE A 240 19.33 -3.40 3.46
C PHE A 240 19.07 -2.39 2.35
N VAL A 241 17.94 -1.69 2.40
CA VAL A 241 17.52 -0.73 1.38
C VAL A 241 17.49 0.68 1.99
N GLU A 242 18.19 1.59 1.34
CA GLU A 242 18.31 2.99 1.72
C GLU A 242 17.49 3.90 0.77
N PRO A 243 17.23 5.17 1.14
CA PRO A 243 16.55 6.12 0.28
C PRO A 243 17.17 6.19 -1.12
N GLY A 244 16.32 6.30 -2.14
CA GLY A 244 16.70 6.19 -3.54
C GLY A 244 16.73 4.76 -4.07
N ASN A 245 16.13 3.79 -3.34
CA ASN A 245 16.13 2.36 -3.66
C ASN A 245 17.54 1.76 -3.75
N VAL A 246 18.48 2.25 -2.95
CA VAL A 246 19.85 1.73 -2.93
C VAL A 246 19.85 0.43 -2.14
N VAL A 247 20.10 -0.69 -2.82
CA VAL A 247 20.02 -2.03 -2.23
C VAL A 247 21.41 -2.56 -1.92
N THR A 248 21.67 -2.86 -0.65
CA THR A 248 22.83 -3.63 -0.20
C THR A 248 22.38 -5.05 0.13
N ARG A 249 22.73 -6.04 -0.68
CA ARG A 249 22.41 -7.45 -0.42
C ARG A 249 23.36 -8.05 0.62
N ARG A 250 22.86 -9.00 1.42
CA ARG A 250 23.69 -9.75 2.37
C ARG A 250 24.76 -10.56 1.63
N THR A 251 25.94 -10.64 2.22
CA THR A 251 27.07 -11.45 1.72
C THR A 251 26.61 -12.88 1.38
N GLY A 252 26.93 -13.34 0.17
CA GLY A 252 26.52 -14.64 -0.35
C GLY A 252 25.20 -14.65 -1.13
N ILE A 253 24.49 -13.52 -1.22
CA ILE A 253 23.33 -13.35 -2.10
C ILE A 253 23.78 -12.58 -3.35
N ALA A 254 23.49 -13.12 -4.52
CA ALA A 254 23.79 -12.44 -5.78
C ALA A 254 22.89 -11.20 -5.96
N PRO A 255 23.39 -10.12 -6.58
CA PRO A 255 22.56 -8.99 -6.95
C PRO A 255 21.40 -9.41 -7.86
N GLU A 256 20.24 -8.80 -7.67
CA GLU A 256 19.08 -8.99 -8.54
C GLU A 256 18.99 -7.86 -9.57
N ALA A 257 18.27 -8.09 -10.68
CA ALA A 257 18.16 -7.13 -11.77
C ALA A 257 17.56 -5.76 -11.33
N GLY A 258 16.76 -5.75 -10.26
CA GLY A 258 16.18 -4.54 -9.69
C GLY A 258 17.17 -3.66 -8.92
N ASP A 259 18.27 -4.25 -8.43
CA ASP A 259 19.19 -3.57 -7.51
C ASP A 259 19.96 -2.42 -8.19
N SER A 260 20.17 -2.54 -9.50
CA SER A 260 20.90 -1.53 -10.29
C SER A 260 20.12 -0.24 -10.55
N PHE A 261 18.81 -0.20 -10.27
CA PHE A 261 18.01 1.02 -10.44
C PHE A 261 18.15 2.00 -9.26
N GLY A 262 18.74 1.56 -8.15
CA GLY A 262 18.95 2.39 -6.98
C GLY A 262 19.97 3.50 -7.23
N ALA A 263 19.64 4.73 -6.82
CA ALA A 263 20.54 5.87 -6.90
C ALA A 263 20.42 6.74 -5.65
N VAL A 264 21.57 7.01 -5.00
CA VAL A 264 21.62 7.87 -3.82
C VAL A 264 21.03 9.25 -4.19
N PRO A 265 19.99 9.71 -3.48
CA PRO A 265 19.33 10.94 -3.84
C PRO A 265 20.25 12.13 -3.53
N PRO A 266 20.26 13.19 -4.37
CA PRO A 266 21.10 14.37 -4.13
C PRO A 266 20.70 15.14 -2.87
N ARG A 267 19.43 15.00 -2.45
CA ARG A 267 18.89 15.51 -1.20
C ARG A 267 17.96 14.46 -0.62
N LEU A 268 18.08 14.22 0.69
CA LEU A 268 17.15 13.33 1.39
C LEU A 268 15.71 13.83 1.25
N PRO A 269 14.75 12.91 1.10
CA PRO A 269 13.33 13.23 1.07
C PRO A 269 12.87 13.73 2.45
N GLN A 270 11.62 14.18 2.55
CA GLN A 270 11.10 14.81 3.77
C GLN A 270 11.11 13.85 4.97
N MET A 271 10.78 12.57 4.75
CA MET A 271 10.68 11.55 5.78
C MET A 271 11.38 10.26 5.34
N PRO A 272 12.73 10.23 5.24
CA PRO A 272 13.47 9.14 4.65
C PRO A 272 13.23 7.81 5.35
N ALA A 273 13.06 6.75 4.56
CA ALA A 273 12.86 5.39 5.06
C ALA A 273 14.04 4.46 4.71
N TYR A 274 14.29 3.53 5.61
CA TYR A 274 15.33 2.51 5.54
C TYR A 274 14.70 1.15 5.84
N HIS A 275 15.07 0.12 5.09
CA HIS A 275 14.41 -1.17 5.18
C HIS A 275 15.44 -2.29 5.38
N LEU A 276 15.40 -2.94 6.53
CA LEU A 276 16.17 -4.14 6.82
C LEU A 276 15.27 -5.35 6.52
N MET A 277 15.50 -5.97 5.37
CA MET A 277 14.54 -6.87 4.74
C MET A 277 14.68 -8.32 5.19
N ARG A 278 13.55 -9.01 5.34
CA ARG A 278 13.44 -10.48 5.38
C ARG A 278 12.55 -10.96 4.24
N ARG A 279 12.69 -12.23 3.84
CA ARG A 279 11.95 -12.81 2.69
C ARG A 279 10.43 -12.76 2.84
N ASP A 280 9.93 -12.81 4.06
CA ASP A 280 8.52 -12.87 4.43
C ASP A 280 7.95 -11.49 4.82
N HIS A 281 8.65 -10.39 4.51
CA HIS A 281 8.37 -9.05 5.02
C HIS A 281 8.39 -8.93 6.56
N GLY A 282 8.93 -9.94 7.28
CA GLY A 282 9.09 -9.92 8.73
C GLY A 282 10.26 -9.06 9.23
N GLY A 283 10.88 -8.27 8.34
CA GLY A 283 11.98 -7.37 8.67
C GLY A 283 11.53 -6.08 9.36
N ILE A 284 12.40 -5.07 9.37
CA ILE A 284 12.17 -3.78 10.03
C ILE A 284 12.26 -2.65 9.01
N THR A 285 11.24 -1.79 8.96
CA THR A 285 11.31 -0.49 8.29
C THR A 285 11.52 0.59 9.34
N MET A 286 12.50 1.46 9.14
CA MET A 286 12.68 2.64 9.97
C MET A 286 12.44 3.91 9.15
N VAL A 287 11.61 4.83 9.65
CA VAL A 287 11.30 6.09 8.98
C VAL A 287 11.63 7.25 9.92
N ASN A 288 12.46 8.17 9.44
CA ASN A 288 12.67 9.44 10.12
C ASN A 288 11.53 10.38 9.77
N ILE A 289 10.57 10.57 10.67
CA ILE A 289 9.39 11.41 10.43
C ILE A 289 9.71 12.91 10.67
N GLY A 290 10.90 13.21 11.18
CA GLY A 290 11.27 14.53 11.64
C GLY A 290 10.45 14.94 12.87
N VAL A 291 10.12 16.23 12.95
CA VAL A 291 9.38 16.80 14.09
C VAL A 291 8.08 17.40 13.60
N GLY A 292 7.00 17.14 14.35
CA GLY A 292 5.71 17.80 14.17
C GLY A 292 4.56 16.81 13.92
N PRO A 293 3.39 17.06 14.52
CA PRO A 293 2.23 16.17 14.40
C PRO A 293 1.72 16.06 12.95
N SER A 294 1.86 17.12 12.14
CA SER A 294 1.50 17.09 10.72
C SER A 294 2.27 16.03 9.91
N ASN A 295 3.58 15.88 10.17
CA ASN A 295 4.39 14.85 9.51
C ASN A 295 3.98 13.45 10.01
N ALA A 296 3.81 13.31 11.33
CA ALA A 296 3.39 12.05 11.94
C ALA A 296 2.04 11.57 11.39
N LYS A 297 1.06 12.47 11.23
CA LYS A 297 -0.22 12.17 10.57
C LYS A 297 -0.01 11.78 9.11
N THR A 298 0.73 12.60 8.35
CA THR A 298 0.92 12.37 6.91
C THR A 298 1.56 11.02 6.60
N ILE A 299 2.61 10.63 7.33
CA ILE A 299 3.26 9.34 7.10
C ILE A 299 2.39 8.17 7.52
N THR A 300 1.64 8.29 8.63
CA THR A 300 0.76 7.21 9.10
C THR A 300 -0.45 7.01 8.21
N ASP A 301 -1.02 8.08 7.64
CA ASP A 301 -2.08 8.02 6.62
C ASP A 301 -1.67 7.16 5.42
N HIS A 302 -0.39 7.19 5.05
CA HIS A 302 0.14 6.49 3.87
C HIS A 302 0.70 5.10 4.19
N ILE A 303 1.42 4.94 5.30
CA ILE A 303 1.92 3.61 5.71
C ILE A 303 0.77 2.67 6.09
N ALA A 304 -0.36 3.19 6.56
CA ALA A 304 -1.50 2.37 6.96
C ALA A 304 -2.02 1.45 5.83
N VAL A 305 -1.93 1.87 4.56
CA VAL A 305 -2.42 1.08 3.42
C VAL A 305 -1.61 -0.19 3.18
N LEU A 306 -0.35 -0.21 3.61
CA LEU A 306 0.55 -1.37 3.53
C LEU A 306 0.27 -2.43 4.60
N ARG A 307 -0.64 -2.14 5.54
CA ARG A 307 -1.09 -3.06 6.60
C ARG A 307 0.07 -3.60 7.47
N PRO A 308 0.92 -2.73 8.03
CA PRO A 308 1.96 -3.18 8.96
C PRO A 308 1.33 -3.90 10.16
N HIS A 309 2.06 -4.89 10.69
CA HIS A 309 1.63 -5.62 11.89
C HIS A 309 1.75 -4.74 13.14
N ALA A 310 2.78 -3.90 13.20
CA ALA A 310 2.96 -2.94 14.27
C ALA A 310 3.82 -1.77 13.80
N TRP A 311 3.59 -0.61 14.41
CA TRP A 311 4.54 0.49 14.39
C TRP A 311 4.88 0.94 15.81
N MET A 312 6.06 1.51 16.01
CA MET A 312 6.52 2.03 17.29
C MET A 312 7.22 3.37 17.11
N MET A 313 6.96 4.31 18.03
CA MET A 313 7.70 5.57 18.09
C MET A 313 8.93 5.40 18.99
N LEU A 314 10.12 5.54 18.40
CA LEU A 314 11.40 5.59 19.08
C LEU A 314 12.03 6.96 18.83
N GLY A 315 11.94 7.85 19.82
CA GLY A 315 12.47 9.19 19.68
C GLY A 315 12.78 9.84 21.02
N HIS A 316 13.20 11.10 20.96
CA HIS A 316 13.45 11.87 22.18
C HIS A 316 12.16 12.53 22.69
N CYS A 317 12.10 12.71 24.00
CA CYS A 317 11.09 13.52 24.68
C CYS A 317 11.72 14.29 25.86
N ALA A 318 11.03 15.32 26.35
CA ALA A 318 11.44 16.00 27.57
C ALA A 318 10.81 15.30 28.79
N GLY A 319 11.63 15.02 29.82
CA GLY A 319 11.14 14.61 31.13
C GLY A 319 10.55 15.79 31.87
N LEU A 320 9.32 15.65 32.39
CA LEU A 320 8.62 16.71 33.13
C LEU A 320 8.64 16.48 34.65
N ARG A 321 9.22 15.36 35.11
CA ARG A 321 9.34 15.03 36.54
C ARG A 321 10.77 15.25 37.01
N SER A 322 10.91 15.82 38.21
CA SER A 322 12.22 16.09 38.83
C SER A 322 13.05 14.84 39.11
N SER A 323 12.42 13.66 39.19
CA SER A 323 13.10 12.38 39.38
C SER A 323 13.67 11.79 38.09
N GLN A 324 13.32 12.32 36.92
CA GLN A 324 13.80 11.82 35.63
C GLN A 324 15.20 12.35 35.34
N GLN A 325 16.05 11.50 34.80
CA GLN A 325 17.41 11.82 34.36
C GLN A 325 17.53 11.74 32.83
N LEU A 326 18.52 12.44 32.27
CA LEU A 326 18.82 12.33 30.84
C LEU A 326 19.24 10.89 30.52
N GLY A 327 18.53 10.27 29.57
CA GLY A 327 18.74 8.88 29.19
C GLY A 327 17.69 7.91 29.74
N ASP A 328 16.85 8.35 30.68
CA ASP A 328 15.71 7.54 31.13
C ASP A 328 14.71 7.29 29.98
N TYR A 329 14.14 6.09 29.96
CA TYR A 329 13.07 5.75 29.03
C TYR A 329 11.69 6.12 29.58
N VAL A 330 10.79 6.52 28.68
CA VAL A 330 9.38 6.75 28.99
C VAL A 330 8.54 5.78 28.17
N LEU A 331 7.84 4.88 28.86
CA LEU A 331 6.81 4.05 28.24
C LEU A 331 5.45 4.75 28.38
N ALA A 332 4.94 5.27 27.27
CA ALA A 332 3.62 5.89 27.26
C ALA A 332 2.52 4.83 27.49
N HIS A 333 1.69 5.04 28.50
CA HIS A 333 0.49 4.23 28.76
C HIS A 333 -0.82 5.00 28.48
N ALA A 334 -0.71 6.30 28.19
CA ALA A 334 -1.79 7.20 27.82
C ALA A 334 -1.20 8.43 27.10
N TYR A 335 -2.04 9.18 26.40
CA TYR A 335 -1.66 10.39 25.66
C TYR A 335 -2.59 11.56 26.02
N VAL A 336 -2.02 12.72 26.34
CA VAL A 336 -2.74 14.00 26.34
C VAL A 336 -2.60 14.57 24.93
N ARG A 337 -3.71 14.64 24.19
CA ARG A 337 -3.75 14.98 22.77
C ARG A 337 -3.94 16.49 22.58
N GLU A 338 -2.82 17.19 22.49
CA GLU A 338 -2.70 18.62 22.12
C GLU A 338 -1.92 18.78 20.79
N ASP A 339 -1.99 17.74 19.97
CA ASP A 339 -1.31 17.57 18.67
C ASP A 339 -1.98 18.32 17.50
#